data_AF-A0A959NKK3-F1
#
_entry.id   AF-A0A959NKK3-F1
#
_cell.length_a   1.000
_cell.length_b   1.000
_cell.length_c   1.000
_cell.angle_alpha   90.00
_cell.angle_beta   90.00
_cell.angle_gamma   90.00
#
_symmetry.space_group_name_H-M   'P 1'
#
loop_
_entity.id
_entity.type
_entity.pdbx_description
1 polymer ?
#
loop_
_entity_poly.entity_id
_entity_poly.type
_entity_poly.pdbx_seq_one_letter_code
_entity_poly.pdbx_strand_id
1 'polypeptide(L)'
;MKDEILSYREMCEQENVQTLQKGMNYRLNANYTVILMSQRNNAPYKDRIYKDGLTIEYEGHDIPRSSGNNPKILDQQQFTKIGNLTENGKFIKAIEEYKKGIRKAEIVRAYEKLLPGVWSEKGFFNLIDCKYIFDENKRKVFKFILEEADQYYHEKPNRKFKLKPRSRIIPTEIKKEVWKRDGGKCVICGATDELHFDHDLPFSKGGSSITAENVKILCMRHNLEKSNKIQ
;
A
#
# COMPACT_ATOMS: atom_id res chain seq x y z
N MET A 1 5.02 -3.29 -11.60
CA MET A 1 6.44 -3.17 -11.15
C MET A 1 6.38 -2.37 -9.86
N LYS A 2 7.10 -2.71 -8.77
CA LYS A 2 6.91 -1.95 -7.52
C LYS A 2 7.21 -0.46 -7.70
N ASP A 3 6.43 0.37 -7.03
CA ASP A 3 6.52 1.83 -7.06
C ASP A 3 6.20 2.47 -8.42
N GLU A 4 5.44 1.78 -9.26
CA GLU A 4 4.74 2.37 -10.41
C GLU A 4 3.87 3.55 -9.99
N ILE A 5 3.88 4.61 -10.78
CA ILE A 5 3.15 5.85 -10.54
C ILE A 5 1.91 5.87 -11.42
N LEU A 6 0.75 6.03 -10.79
CA LEU A 6 -0.55 5.95 -11.44
C LEU A 6 -1.34 7.22 -11.14
N SER A 7 -2.00 7.77 -12.14
CA SER A 7 -3.14 8.64 -11.92
C SER A 7 -4.28 7.86 -11.27
N TYR A 8 -5.23 8.56 -10.63
CA TYR A 8 -6.42 7.92 -10.08
C TYR A 8 -7.21 7.12 -11.15
N ARG A 9 -7.22 7.61 -12.39
CA ARG A 9 -7.89 6.95 -13.51
C ARG A 9 -7.19 5.65 -13.89
N GLU A 10 -5.88 5.68 -14.08
CA GLU A 10 -5.08 4.48 -14.40
C GLU A 10 -5.19 3.44 -13.28
N MET A 11 -5.19 3.86 -12.01
CA MET A 11 -5.43 2.96 -10.88
C MET A 11 -6.81 2.29 -10.94
N CYS A 12 -7.87 3.02 -11.31
CA CYS A 12 -9.22 2.45 -11.46
C CYS A 12 -9.30 1.48 -12.66
N GLU A 13 -8.71 1.86 -13.79
CA GLU A 13 -8.63 1.02 -15.00
C GLU A 13 -7.86 -0.27 -14.72
N GLN A 14 -6.75 -0.20 -13.98
CA GLN A 14 -5.95 -1.34 -13.57
C GLN A 14 -6.71 -2.32 -12.66
N GLU A 15 -7.65 -1.83 -11.86
CA GLU A 15 -8.54 -2.65 -11.05
C GLU A 15 -9.86 -3.01 -11.76
N ASN A 16 -9.97 -2.67 -13.06
CA ASN A 16 -11.14 -2.88 -13.91
C ASN A 16 -12.45 -2.34 -13.28
N VAL A 17 -12.38 -1.14 -12.73
CA VAL A 17 -13.52 -0.44 -12.12
C VAL A 17 -13.62 1.00 -12.60
N GLN A 18 -14.83 1.56 -12.55
CA GLN A 18 -15.02 2.98 -12.84
C GLN A 18 -14.49 3.88 -11.73
N THR A 19 -14.64 3.47 -10.46
CA THR A 19 -14.23 4.27 -9.30
C THR A 19 -13.82 3.41 -8.11
N LEU A 20 -12.82 3.85 -7.37
CA LEU A 20 -12.43 3.32 -6.05
C LEU A 20 -12.69 4.38 -4.98
N GLN A 21 -13.94 4.44 -4.50
CA GLN A 21 -14.37 5.45 -3.52
C GLN A 21 -14.01 5.08 -2.07
N LYS A 22 -13.93 3.77 -1.79
CA LYS A 22 -13.55 3.25 -0.47
C LYS A 22 -12.07 2.91 -0.48
N GLY A 23 -11.41 3.16 0.64
CA GLY A 23 -10.04 2.67 0.87
C GLY A 23 -9.91 1.17 1.15
N MET A 24 -10.98 0.46 1.50
CA MET A 24 -11.00 -0.99 1.69
C MET A 24 -11.99 -1.60 0.71
N ASN A 25 -11.51 -2.52 -0.12
CA ASN A 25 -12.31 -3.19 -1.13
C ASN A 25 -11.99 -4.69 -1.09
N TYR A 26 -12.61 -5.38 -0.13
CA TYR A 26 -12.44 -6.81 0.08
C TYR A 26 -12.95 -7.59 -1.13
N ARG A 27 -12.04 -8.31 -1.79
CA ARG A 27 -12.30 -9.12 -3.00
C ARG A 27 -13.16 -8.41 -4.05
N LEU A 28 -12.71 -7.22 -4.44
CA LEU A 28 -13.28 -6.51 -5.59
C LEU A 28 -13.17 -7.35 -6.87
N ASN A 29 -12.18 -8.24 -6.93
CA ASN A 29 -12.08 -9.35 -7.87
C ASN A 29 -11.88 -10.69 -7.13
N ALA A 30 -11.87 -11.80 -7.86
CA ALA A 30 -11.78 -13.15 -7.30
C ALA A 30 -10.41 -13.50 -6.67
N ASN A 31 -9.35 -12.78 -7.04
CA ASN A 31 -7.97 -13.17 -6.76
C ASN A 31 -7.38 -12.46 -5.54
N TYR A 32 -7.77 -11.21 -5.32
CA TYR A 32 -7.19 -10.39 -4.25
C TYR A 32 -8.11 -9.26 -3.79
N THR A 33 -7.76 -8.72 -2.63
CA THR A 33 -8.35 -7.54 -2.01
C THR A 33 -7.55 -6.29 -2.36
N VAL A 34 -8.20 -5.13 -2.45
CA VAL A 34 -7.53 -3.85 -2.74
C VAL A 34 -7.64 -2.91 -1.55
N ILE A 35 -6.51 -2.31 -1.16
CA ILE A 35 -6.49 -1.20 -0.20
C ILE A 35 -5.90 0.07 -0.81
N LEU A 36 -6.52 1.20 -0.46
CA LEU A 36 -5.98 2.53 -0.68
C LEU A 36 -5.54 3.10 0.67
N MET A 37 -4.26 3.40 0.78
CA MET A 37 -3.63 3.93 1.98
C MET A 37 -3.07 5.33 1.78
N SER A 38 -2.85 6.04 2.87
CA SER A 38 -2.26 7.38 2.84
C SER A 38 -1.48 7.68 4.12
N GLN A 39 -0.18 7.95 3.98
CA GLN A 39 0.68 8.39 5.09
C GLN A 39 0.75 9.92 5.23
N ARG A 40 -0.12 10.66 4.52
CA ARG A 40 -0.16 12.14 4.58
C ARG A 40 -0.63 12.62 5.96
N ASN A 41 -0.08 13.74 6.45
CA ASN A 41 -0.45 14.31 7.75
C ASN A 41 -1.95 14.55 7.95
N ASN A 42 -2.67 14.93 6.89
CA ASN A 42 -4.11 15.20 6.93
C ASN A 42 -4.96 14.01 6.44
N ALA A 43 -4.37 12.81 6.37
CA ALA A 43 -5.12 11.61 6.02
C ALA A 43 -6.17 11.32 7.10
N PRO A 44 -7.37 10.84 6.72
CA PRO A 44 -8.41 10.51 7.70
C PRO A 44 -8.02 9.31 8.58
N TYR A 45 -7.04 8.52 8.18
CA TYR A 45 -6.61 7.28 8.82
C TYR A 45 -5.10 7.30 9.03
N LYS A 46 -4.61 6.70 10.12
CA LYS A 46 -3.18 6.67 10.45
C LYS A 46 -2.53 5.41 9.90
N ASP A 47 -2.36 5.35 8.58
CA ASP A 47 -1.66 4.26 7.91
C ASP A 47 -0.14 4.45 8.01
N ARG A 48 0.61 3.34 8.00
CA ARG A 48 2.07 3.36 8.06
C ARG A 48 2.68 2.23 7.25
N ILE A 49 3.74 2.56 6.51
CA ILE A 49 4.71 1.59 6.02
C ILE A 49 5.86 1.60 7.02
N TYR A 50 6.21 0.45 7.59
CA TYR A 50 7.33 0.35 8.54
C TYR A 50 8.67 0.62 7.83
N LYS A 51 9.73 0.86 8.61
CA LYS A 51 11.08 1.19 8.08
C LYS A 51 11.68 0.07 7.24
N ASP A 52 11.21 -1.17 7.42
CA ASP A 52 11.56 -2.31 6.57
C ASP A 52 10.99 -2.18 5.16
N GLY A 53 10.02 -1.29 4.93
CA GLY A 53 9.24 -1.18 3.70
C GLY A 53 8.32 -2.37 3.41
N LEU A 54 8.54 -3.52 4.07
CA LEU A 54 7.88 -4.78 3.76
C LEU A 54 6.61 -4.97 4.58
N THR A 55 6.45 -4.20 5.66
CA THR A 55 5.32 -4.32 6.57
C THR A 55 4.44 -3.07 6.48
N ILE A 56 3.14 -3.26 6.27
CA ILE A 56 2.12 -2.22 6.30
C ILE A 56 1.29 -2.38 7.58
N GLU A 57 1.10 -1.29 8.30
CA GLU A 57 0.03 -1.14 9.27
C GLU A 57 -1.07 -0.27 8.66
N TYR A 58 -2.24 -0.86 8.44
CA TYR A 58 -3.37 -0.22 7.79
C TYR A 58 -4.52 -0.03 8.80
N GLU A 59 -5.05 1.18 8.92
CA GLU A 59 -6.19 1.42 9.81
C GLU A 59 -7.49 0.92 9.17
N GLY A 60 -8.32 0.26 9.97
CA GLY A 60 -9.68 -0.06 9.56
C GLY A 60 -10.51 1.18 9.30
N HIS A 61 -11.71 0.97 8.76
CA HIS A 61 -12.59 2.06 8.34
C HIS A 61 -13.63 2.41 9.38
N ASP A 62 -14.01 3.68 9.39
CA ASP A 62 -15.07 4.16 10.25
C ASP A 62 -16.44 3.77 9.69
N ILE A 63 -17.47 3.94 10.52
CA ILE A 63 -18.84 3.80 10.05
C ILE A 63 -19.16 4.82 8.94
N PRO A 64 -20.09 4.52 8.02
CA PRO A 64 -20.47 5.47 6.97
C PRO A 64 -21.02 6.79 7.55
N ARG A 65 -20.61 7.93 6.96
CA ARG A 65 -21.12 9.26 7.32
C ARG A 65 -22.64 9.41 7.14
N SER A 66 -23.24 8.63 6.25
CA SER A 66 -24.70 8.58 6.04
C SER A 66 -25.50 8.15 7.27
N SER A 67 -24.83 7.68 8.32
CA SER A 67 -25.45 7.26 9.59
C SER A 67 -25.91 8.41 10.50
N GLY A 68 -25.69 9.68 10.10
CA GLY A 68 -26.02 10.88 10.89
C GLY A 68 -25.11 11.14 12.11
N ASN A 69 -24.21 10.21 12.41
CA ASN A 69 -23.24 10.31 13.50
C ASN A 69 -21.88 10.76 12.98
N ASN A 70 -21.10 11.46 13.80
CA ASN A 70 -19.70 11.72 13.51
C ASN A 70 -18.90 10.40 13.57
N PRO A 71 -18.32 9.90 12.46
CA PRO A 71 -17.64 8.60 12.47
C PRO A 71 -16.37 8.56 13.32
N LYS A 72 -15.79 9.73 13.64
CA LYS A 72 -14.52 9.85 14.38
C LYS A 72 -14.66 9.81 15.90
N ILE A 73 -15.88 9.71 16.42
CA ILE A 73 -16.13 9.52 17.85
C ILE A 73 -16.69 8.12 18.17
N LEU A 74 -16.90 7.29 17.16
CA LEU A 74 -17.48 5.96 17.32
C LEU A 74 -16.46 4.87 16.99
N ASP A 75 -16.53 3.80 17.78
CA ASP A 75 -15.76 2.58 17.56
C ASP A 75 -15.98 2.03 16.14
N GLN A 76 -14.89 1.56 15.55
CA GLN A 76 -14.98 0.82 14.30
C GLN A 76 -15.67 -0.52 14.53
N GLN A 77 -16.57 -0.87 13.62
CA GLN A 77 -17.44 -2.03 13.77
C GLN A 77 -17.03 -3.16 12.84
N GLN A 78 -17.16 -4.40 13.31
CA GLN A 78 -17.02 -5.59 12.48
C GLN A 78 -18.32 -5.94 11.74
N PHE A 79 -19.46 -5.55 12.31
CA PHE A 79 -20.78 -5.82 11.78
C PHE A 79 -21.54 -4.51 11.57
N THR A 80 -22.33 -4.46 10.51
CA THR A 80 -23.35 -3.44 10.29
C THR A 80 -24.48 -3.61 11.32
N LYS A 81 -25.35 -2.59 11.46
CA LYS A 81 -26.51 -2.65 12.37
C LYS A 81 -27.45 -3.85 12.14
N ILE A 82 -27.48 -4.36 10.90
CA ILE A 82 -28.32 -5.50 10.49
C ILE A 82 -27.56 -6.84 10.50
N GLY A 83 -26.33 -6.88 11.03
CA GLY A 83 -25.56 -8.11 11.22
C GLY A 83 -24.66 -8.54 10.06
N ASN A 84 -24.68 -7.86 8.91
CA ASN A 84 -23.73 -8.14 7.82
C ASN A 84 -22.31 -7.69 8.20
N LEU A 85 -21.27 -8.39 7.74
CA LEU A 85 -19.88 -7.97 7.93
C LEU A 85 -19.58 -6.65 7.22
N THR A 86 -18.92 -5.74 7.93
CA THR A 86 -18.26 -4.57 7.33
C THR A 86 -16.99 -4.99 6.59
N GLU A 87 -16.31 -4.07 5.91
CA GLU A 87 -14.97 -4.35 5.35
C GLU A 87 -13.99 -4.76 6.46
N ASN A 88 -14.05 -4.11 7.63
CA ASN A 88 -13.26 -4.53 8.79
C ASN A 88 -13.61 -5.96 9.21
N GLY A 89 -14.89 -6.30 9.28
CA GLY A 89 -15.33 -7.65 9.64
C GLY A 89 -14.85 -8.71 8.64
N LYS A 90 -14.85 -8.40 7.34
CA LYS A 90 -14.33 -9.30 6.30
C LYS A 90 -12.82 -9.52 6.45
N PHE A 91 -12.05 -8.46 6.72
CA PHE A 91 -10.61 -8.56 6.97
C PHE A 91 -10.32 -9.38 8.24
N ILE A 92 -11.05 -9.15 9.32
CA ILE A 92 -10.89 -9.88 10.58
C ILE A 92 -11.21 -11.36 10.39
N LYS A 93 -12.34 -11.67 9.75
CA LYS A 93 -12.70 -13.06 9.40
C LYS A 93 -11.61 -13.72 8.56
N ALA A 94 -11.06 -13.00 7.57
CA ALA A 94 -9.99 -13.50 6.73
C ALA A 94 -8.74 -13.89 7.52
N ILE A 95 -8.35 -13.05 8.49
CA ILE A 95 -7.20 -13.27 9.38
C ILE A 95 -7.48 -14.44 10.32
N GLU A 96 -8.67 -14.53 10.89
CA GLU A 96 -9.06 -15.64 11.78
C GLU A 96 -9.01 -16.99 11.05
N GLU A 97 -9.56 -17.05 9.83
CA GLU A 97 -9.51 -18.26 9.01
C GLU A 97 -8.06 -18.64 8.63
N TYR A 98 -7.21 -17.65 8.34
CA TYR A 98 -5.78 -17.87 8.12
C TYR A 98 -5.08 -18.43 9.36
N LYS A 99 -5.27 -17.81 10.52
CA LYS A 99 -4.65 -18.23 11.79
C LYS A 99 -5.11 -19.63 12.23
N LYS A 100 -6.33 -20.03 11.86
CA LYS A 100 -6.87 -21.38 12.10
C LYS A 100 -6.39 -22.42 11.07
N GLY A 101 -5.64 -22.01 10.05
CA GLY A 101 -5.21 -22.89 8.96
C GLY A 101 -6.33 -23.33 8.02
N ILE A 102 -7.50 -22.68 8.08
CA ILE A 102 -8.66 -23.01 7.21
C ILE A 102 -8.36 -22.62 5.77
N ARG A 103 -7.59 -21.55 5.57
CA ARG A 103 -7.18 -21.06 4.25
C ARG A 103 -5.85 -20.33 4.33
N LYS A 104 -5.23 -20.07 3.18
CA LYS A 104 -4.04 -19.20 3.08
C LYS A 104 -4.41 -17.75 3.41
N ALA A 105 -3.40 -16.94 3.76
CA ALA A 105 -3.57 -15.51 4.02
C ALA A 105 -4.25 -14.82 2.82
N GLU A 106 -5.09 -13.84 3.10
CA GLU A 106 -5.72 -13.03 2.04
C GLU A 106 -4.63 -12.19 1.36
N ILE A 107 -4.57 -12.28 0.03
CA ILE A 107 -3.69 -11.44 -0.77
C ILE A 107 -4.32 -10.06 -0.93
N VAL A 108 -3.54 -9.03 -0.63
CA VAL A 108 -3.95 -7.64 -0.67
C VAL A 108 -3.00 -6.85 -1.57
N ARG A 109 -3.55 -6.18 -2.57
CA ARG A 109 -2.83 -5.18 -3.37
C ARG A 109 -2.98 -3.81 -2.72
N ALA A 110 -1.86 -3.11 -2.52
CA ALA A 110 -1.84 -1.84 -1.82
C ALA A 110 -1.43 -0.68 -2.74
N TYR A 111 -2.20 0.41 -2.68
CA TYR A 111 -1.90 1.68 -3.35
C TYR A 111 -1.71 2.79 -2.34
N GLU A 112 -0.61 3.52 -2.44
CA GLU A 112 -0.31 4.67 -1.59
C GLU A 112 -0.62 5.99 -2.29
N LYS A 113 -1.37 6.86 -1.63
CA LYS A 113 -1.62 8.22 -2.13
C LYS A 113 -0.41 9.11 -1.90
N LEU A 114 0.24 9.55 -2.98
CA LEU A 114 1.35 10.50 -2.90
C LEU A 114 0.84 11.95 -2.88
N LEU A 115 -0.01 12.30 -3.85
CA LEU A 115 -0.55 13.65 -4.08
C LEU A 115 -2.02 13.58 -4.52
N PRO A 116 -2.76 14.70 -4.62
CA PRO A 116 -4.07 14.70 -5.26
C PRO A 116 -3.99 14.10 -6.66
N GLY A 117 -4.74 13.03 -6.91
CA GLY A 117 -4.76 12.33 -8.20
C GLY A 117 -3.56 11.42 -8.49
N VAL A 118 -2.49 11.44 -7.68
CA VAL A 118 -1.27 10.65 -7.91
C VAL A 118 -1.10 9.56 -6.86
N TRP A 119 -0.97 8.34 -7.32
CA TRP A 119 -0.88 7.11 -6.54
C TRP A 119 0.38 6.33 -6.89
N SER A 120 0.83 5.48 -5.97
CA SER A 120 1.94 4.56 -6.19
C SER A 120 1.53 3.14 -5.82
N GLU A 121 1.76 2.19 -6.74
CA GLU A 121 1.53 0.77 -6.47
C GLU A 121 2.63 0.23 -5.54
N LYS A 122 2.25 -0.25 -4.35
CA LYS A 122 3.20 -0.83 -3.38
C LYS A 122 3.42 -2.33 -3.57
N GLY A 123 2.58 -2.98 -4.38
CA GLY A 123 2.60 -4.40 -4.68
C GLY A 123 1.61 -5.20 -3.84
N PHE A 124 1.87 -6.50 -3.72
CA PHE A 124 1.01 -7.46 -3.06
C PHE A 124 1.56 -7.85 -1.67
N PHE A 125 0.64 -8.02 -0.73
CA PHE A 125 0.90 -8.30 0.67
C PHE A 125 -0.03 -9.39 1.18
N ASN A 126 0.43 -10.18 2.14
CA ASN A 126 -0.38 -11.10 2.93
C ASN A 126 -1.01 -10.35 4.10
N LEU A 127 -2.33 -10.44 4.25
CA LEU A 127 -3.03 -9.95 5.45
C LEU A 127 -2.89 -10.97 6.58
N ILE A 128 -2.06 -10.67 7.58
CA ILE A 128 -1.60 -11.67 8.55
C ILE A 128 -2.13 -11.48 9.97
N ASP A 129 -2.43 -10.25 10.38
CA ASP A 129 -2.81 -9.94 11.75
C ASP A 129 -3.73 -8.71 11.85
N CYS A 130 -4.45 -8.62 12.97
CA CYS A 130 -5.28 -7.49 13.32
C CYS A 130 -5.15 -7.21 14.82
N LYS A 131 -4.84 -5.96 15.15
CA LYS A 131 -4.86 -5.42 16.50
C LYS A 131 -6.03 -4.46 16.64
N TYR A 132 -6.51 -4.27 17.86
CA TYR A 132 -7.34 -3.10 18.17
C TYR A 132 -6.55 -2.18 19.10
N ILE A 133 -6.71 -0.87 18.90
CA ILE A 133 -6.15 0.16 19.75
C ILE A 133 -7.22 1.22 20.04
N PHE A 134 -6.99 2.02 21.07
CA PHE A 134 -7.74 3.26 21.27
C PHE A 134 -6.99 4.41 20.59
N ASP A 135 -7.70 5.19 19.78
CA ASP A 135 -7.12 6.40 19.19
C ASP A 135 -7.13 7.57 20.20
N GLU A 136 -6.72 8.76 19.74
CA GLU A 136 -6.68 9.99 20.57
C GLU A 136 -8.05 10.42 21.11
N ASN A 137 -9.14 9.99 20.46
CA ASN A 137 -10.51 10.23 20.91
C ASN A 137 -11.04 9.07 21.78
N LYS A 138 -10.17 8.15 22.20
CA LYS A 138 -10.51 6.96 23.01
C LYS A 138 -11.53 6.03 22.36
N ARG A 139 -11.70 6.09 21.04
CA ARG A 139 -12.52 5.10 20.31
C ARG A 139 -11.66 3.94 19.83
N LYS A 140 -12.26 2.77 19.77
CA LYS A 140 -11.63 1.55 19.27
C LYS A 140 -11.46 1.61 17.75
N VAL A 141 -10.25 1.42 17.27
CA VAL A 141 -9.92 1.29 15.85
C VAL A 141 -9.16 -0.01 15.59
N PHE A 142 -9.33 -0.56 14.38
CA PHE A 142 -8.59 -1.73 13.94
C PHE A 142 -7.28 -1.32 13.27
N LYS A 143 -6.22 -2.09 13.52
CA LYS A 143 -4.92 -1.97 12.87
C LYS A 143 -4.58 -3.32 12.24
N PHE A 144 -4.68 -3.37 10.92
CA PHE A 144 -4.36 -4.55 10.12
C PHE A 144 -2.88 -4.56 9.79
N ILE A 145 -2.24 -5.70 9.99
CA ILE A 145 -0.83 -5.90 9.68
C ILE A 145 -0.75 -6.73 8.40
N LEU A 146 -0.02 -6.19 7.43
CA LEU A 146 0.26 -6.86 6.17
C LEU A 146 1.77 -6.97 5.97
N GLU A 147 2.21 -8.11 5.46
CA GLU A 147 3.61 -8.38 5.13
C GLU A 147 3.74 -8.67 3.63
N GLU A 148 4.86 -8.27 3.03
CA GLU A 148 5.11 -8.50 1.60
C GLU A 148 4.81 -9.95 1.19
N ALA A 149 4.05 -10.12 0.11
CA ALA A 149 3.82 -11.43 -0.48
C ALA A 149 5.00 -11.78 -1.40
N ASP A 150 5.68 -12.89 -1.12
CA ASP A 150 6.64 -13.48 -2.06
C ASP A 150 5.89 -13.87 -3.35
N GLN A 151 6.08 -13.14 -4.44
CA GLN A 151 5.40 -13.37 -5.72
C GLN A 151 5.75 -14.72 -6.41
N TYR A 152 6.51 -15.59 -5.75
CA TYR A 152 6.86 -16.95 -6.20
C TYR A 152 6.61 -17.96 -5.08
N TYR A 153 5.36 -18.37 -4.88
CA TYR A 153 5.04 -19.50 -4.01
C TYR A 153 5.35 -20.84 -4.71
N HIS A 154 6.61 -21.27 -4.67
CA HIS A 154 6.92 -22.68 -4.51
C HIS A 154 7.16 -22.93 -3.02
N GLU A 155 6.36 -23.84 -2.46
CA GLU A 155 6.33 -24.22 -1.06
C GLU A 155 7.74 -24.41 -0.46
N LYS A 156 8.08 -23.66 0.59
CA LYS A 156 9.01 -24.14 1.61
C LYS A 156 8.55 -23.70 3.01
N PRO A 157 8.36 -24.64 3.95
CA PRO A 157 8.16 -24.33 5.34
C PRO A 157 9.52 -24.01 5.99
N ASN A 158 9.49 -23.18 7.03
CA ASN A 158 10.63 -22.77 7.86
C ASN A 158 11.69 -21.85 7.21
N ARG A 159 11.46 -20.54 7.35
CA ARG A 159 12.56 -19.58 7.57
C ARG A 159 12.27 -18.73 8.80
N LYS A 160 13.09 -18.91 9.84
CA LYS A 160 13.28 -17.91 10.89
C LYS A 160 13.76 -16.63 10.20
N PHE A 161 12.97 -15.56 10.23
CA PHE A 161 13.30 -14.27 9.65
C PHE A 161 14.52 -13.67 10.37
N LYS A 162 15.71 -13.84 9.79
CA LYS A 162 16.84 -12.95 10.06
C LYS A 162 16.56 -11.65 9.33
N LEU A 163 16.36 -10.57 10.10
CA LEU A 163 16.27 -9.20 9.59
C LEU A 163 17.49 -8.92 8.69
N LYS A 164 17.29 -8.86 7.38
CA LYS A 164 18.21 -8.14 6.49
C LYS A 164 17.83 -6.67 6.55
N PRO A 165 18.71 -5.76 6.99
CA PRO A 165 18.37 -4.37 7.09
C PRO A 165 18.40 -3.67 5.72
N ARG A 166 17.46 -2.74 5.59
CA ARG A 166 17.24 -1.68 4.59
C ARG A 166 16.47 -2.10 3.33
N SER A 167 15.26 -1.54 3.27
CA SER A 167 14.23 -1.76 2.26
C SER A 167 14.67 -1.22 0.91
N ARG A 168 14.22 -1.85 -0.18
CA ARG A 168 14.28 -1.28 -1.54
C ARG A 168 13.26 -0.15 -1.73
N ILE A 169 12.56 0.28 -0.67
CA ILE A 169 11.39 1.13 -0.78
C ILE A 169 11.80 2.57 -0.55
N ILE A 170 11.52 3.38 -1.57
CA ILE A 170 11.71 4.82 -1.51
C ILE A 170 10.64 5.39 -0.57
N PRO A 171 11.03 6.08 0.52
CA PRO A 171 10.10 6.71 1.43
C PRO A 171 9.20 7.71 0.72
N THR A 172 7.97 7.85 1.21
CA THR A 172 6.94 8.72 0.65
C THR A 172 7.39 10.16 0.50
N GLU A 173 8.11 10.69 1.49
CA GLU A 173 8.61 12.07 1.44
C GLU A 173 9.65 12.26 0.32
N ILE A 174 10.52 11.28 0.11
CA ILE A 174 11.48 11.29 -1.01
C ILE A 174 10.75 11.20 -2.35
N LYS A 175 9.73 10.35 -2.46
CA LYS A 175 8.91 10.28 -3.68
C LYS A 175 8.22 11.62 -4.01
N LYS A 176 7.69 12.33 -3.00
CA LYS A 176 7.06 13.64 -3.19
C LYS A 176 8.10 14.69 -3.63
N GLU A 177 9.28 14.67 -3.03
CA GLU A 177 10.38 15.55 -3.38
C GLU A 177 10.83 15.33 -4.83
N VAL A 178 11.08 14.07 -5.20
CA VAL A 178 11.44 13.66 -6.56
C VAL A 178 10.34 14.03 -7.56
N TRP A 179 9.06 13.80 -7.22
CA TRP A 179 7.94 14.21 -8.07
C TRP A 179 7.92 15.71 -8.33
N LYS A 180 8.13 16.52 -7.28
CA LYS A 180 8.19 17.98 -7.40
C LYS A 180 9.38 18.43 -8.25
N ARG A 181 10.55 17.80 -8.06
CA ARG A 181 11.78 18.09 -8.80
C ARG A 181 11.65 17.73 -10.29
N ASP A 182 11.16 16.53 -10.58
CA ASP A 182 11.09 15.96 -11.94
C ASP A 182 9.82 16.40 -12.69
N GLY A 183 8.93 17.14 -12.03
CA GLY A 183 7.70 17.67 -12.61
C GLY A 183 6.68 16.60 -13.01
N GLY A 184 6.77 15.40 -12.42
CA GLY A 184 5.94 14.24 -12.80
C GLY A 184 6.21 13.74 -14.21
N LYS A 185 7.47 13.80 -14.67
CA LYS A 185 7.88 13.41 -16.01
C LYS A 185 9.15 12.56 -15.97
N CYS A 186 9.33 11.74 -16.99
CA CYS A 186 10.60 11.05 -17.20
C CYS A 186 11.73 12.08 -17.37
N VAL A 187 12.79 11.98 -16.56
CA VAL A 187 13.93 12.92 -16.64
C VAL A 187 14.76 12.78 -17.91
N ILE A 188 14.62 11.68 -18.65
CA ILE A 188 15.38 11.42 -19.89
C ILE A 188 14.65 11.96 -21.12
N CYS A 189 13.35 11.70 -21.26
CA CYS A 189 12.60 12.06 -22.48
C CYS A 189 11.38 12.95 -22.27
N GLY A 190 11.03 13.29 -21.02
CA GLY A 190 9.87 14.13 -20.71
C GLY A 190 8.51 13.43 -20.81
N ALA A 191 8.47 12.11 -21.04
CA ALA A 191 7.24 11.31 -21.04
C ALA A 191 6.45 11.48 -19.73
N THR A 192 5.13 11.41 -19.81
CA THR A 192 4.20 11.57 -18.67
C THR A 192 3.42 10.30 -18.35
N ASP A 193 3.68 9.23 -19.08
CA ASP A 193 3.00 7.94 -19.04
C ASP A 193 3.96 6.82 -18.60
N GLU A 194 3.37 5.75 -18.03
CA GLU A 194 4.09 4.54 -17.57
C GLU A 194 5.31 4.88 -16.69
N LEU A 195 5.10 5.74 -15.69
CA LEU A 195 6.17 6.30 -14.88
C LEU A 195 6.50 5.42 -13.66
N HIS A 196 7.78 5.38 -13.31
CA HIS A 196 8.29 4.64 -12.16
C HIS A 196 9.30 5.51 -11.40
N PHE A 197 9.31 5.36 -10.07
CA PHE A 197 10.45 5.82 -9.28
C PHE A 197 11.57 4.78 -9.37
N ASP A 198 12.74 5.18 -9.83
CA ASP A 198 13.90 4.31 -9.97
C ASP A 198 15.13 4.91 -9.26
N HIS A 199 16.03 4.04 -8.80
CA HIS A 199 17.24 4.47 -8.10
C HIS A 199 18.39 4.65 -9.09
N ASP A 200 19.11 5.78 -9.02
CA ASP A 200 20.30 6.01 -9.85
C ASP A 200 21.40 4.98 -9.57
N LEU A 201 21.91 4.96 -8.34
CA LEU A 201 22.70 3.84 -7.82
C LEU A 201 21.74 2.79 -7.26
N PRO A 202 21.73 1.55 -7.78
CA PRO A 202 20.88 0.51 -7.23
C PRO A 202 21.17 0.27 -5.75
N PHE A 203 20.13 0.01 -4.96
CA PHE A 203 20.27 -0.32 -3.54
C PHE A 203 21.27 -1.46 -3.30
N SER A 204 21.28 -2.48 -4.17
CA SER A 204 22.21 -3.61 -4.11
C SER A 204 23.69 -3.23 -4.22
N LYS A 205 23.99 -1.99 -4.61
CA LYS A 205 25.33 -1.41 -4.75
C LYS A 205 25.58 -0.26 -3.77
N GLY A 206 24.77 -0.14 -2.72
CA GLY A 206 24.90 0.89 -1.68
C GLY A 206 24.09 2.17 -1.95
N GLY A 207 23.23 2.17 -2.98
CA GLY A 207 22.34 3.29 -3.27
C GLY A 207 21.42 3.63 -2.09
N SER A 208 21.36 4.90 -1.74
CA SER A 208 20.45 5.41 -0.73
C SER A 208 19.01 5.47 -1.26
N SER A 209 18.07 4.84 -0.57
CA SER A 209 16.63 5.05 -0.81
C SER A 209 16.10 6.28 -0.07
N ILE A 210 16.91 6.92 0.78
CA ILE A 210 16.48 7.98 1.71
C ILE A 210 16.88 9.39 1.26
N THR A 211 17.37 9.55 0.03
CA THR A 211 17.84 10.82 -0.53
C THR A 211 17.26 10.99 -1.92
N ALA A 212 16.67 12.15 -2.22
CA ALA A 212 16.05 12.41 -3.52
C ALA A 212 17.07 12.41 -4.66
N GLU A 213 18.34 12.72 -4.39
CA GLU A 213 19.43 12.73 -5.36
C GLU A 213 19.72 11.37 -5.97
N ASN A 214 19.39 10.28 -5.27
CA ASN A 214 19.61 8.92 -5.75
C ASN A 214 18.34 8.29 -6.34
N VAL A 215 17.28 9.07 -6.54
CA VAL A 215 15.98 8.61 -7.05
C VAL A 215 15.52 9.55 -8.15
N LYS A 216 14.97 8.98 -9.24
CA LYS A 216 14.44 9.73 -10.38
C LYS A 216 13.16 9.12 -10.93
N ILE A 217 12.39 9.91 -11.67
CA ILE A 217 11.27 9.41 -12.46
C ILE A 217 11.75 8.99 -13.83
N LEU A 218 11.48 7.73 -14.20
CA LEU A 218 11.68 7.17 -15.53
C LEU A 218 10.37 6.64 -16.10
N CYS A 219 10.16 6.75 -17.41
CA CYS A 219 9.12 5.97 -18.07
C CYS A 219 9.57 4.50 -18.23
N MET A 220 8.63 3.58 -18.43
CA MET A 220 8.89 2.15 -18.54
C MET A 220 10.00 1.84 -19.56
N ARG A 221 9.99 2.51 -20.73
CA ARG A 221 11.02 2.37 -21.78
C ARG A 221 12.43 2.59 -21.25
N HIS A 222 12.70 3.76 -20.67
CA HIS A 222 14.01 4.10 -20.14
C HIS A 222 14.37 3.30 -18.88
N ASN A 223 13.37 2.92 -18.08
CA ASN A 223 13.59 2.08 -16.91
C ASN A 223 14.07 0.68 -17.30
N LEU A 224 13.48 0.08 -18.35
CA LEU A 224 13.90 -1.20 -18.90
C LEU A 224 15.28 -1.11 -19.55
N GLU A 225 15.56 -0.05 -20.31
CA GLU A 225 16.87 0.22 -20.93
C GLU A 225 17.98 0.32 -19.89
N LYS A 226 17.71 0.99 -18.76
CA LYS A 226 18.66 1.09 -17.64
C LYS A 226 18.99 -0.27 -17.04
N SER A 227 18.00 -1.16 -16.86
CA SER A 227 18.21 -2.48 -16.25
C SER A 227 19.05 -2.37 -14.95
N ASN A 228 19.87 -3.37 -14.58
CA ASN A 228 20.80 -3.28 -13.44
C ASN A 228 22.10 -2.48 -13.74
N LYS A 229 22.17 -1.72 -14.84
CA LYS A 229 23.36 -0.96 -15.21
C LYS A 229 23.40 0.34 -14.39
N ILE A 230 24.57 0.62 -13.82
CA ILE A 230 24.84 1.90 -13.13
C ILE A 230 25.16 2.90 -14.24
N GLN A 231 24.54 4.07 -14.20
CA GLN A 231 24.99 5.26 -14.91
C GLN A 231 25.10 6.39 -13.91
#